data_AF-X8JM43-F1
#
_entry.id   AF-X8JM43-F1
#
_cell.length_a   1.000
_cell.length_b   1.000
_cell.length_c   1.000
_cell.angle_alpha   90.00
_cell.angle_beta   90.00
_cell.angle_gamma   90.00
#
_symmetry.space_group_name_H-M   'P 1'
#
loop_
_entity.id
_entity.type
_entity.pdbx_description
1 polymer ?
#
loop_
_entity_poly.entity_id
_entity_poly.type
_entity_poly.pdbx_seq_one_letter_code
_entity_poly.pdbx_strand_id
1 'polypeptide(L)'
;MLWYRELRCFDQSPSGGQYYGDLLNAFNQLHTLFLDLHSDIHYNGRRFAYRDVFVSLPSSLRRLEIRNAHGPDVKIIAAVKRYCPDLQELRLGRCNMFNRSPPCKFWRSFPFEHDSYISNDGTDEYASSLAQELAPLRSLKTLEVGIYLIPTSVVLAHRIYHAHELSAPEDINWQLAISLARNAPGDLGSEVLPAGLEPASADELVDILHQSTPESDFNPESCLFCRSEFLQASVDAELSATQTLKNLLPSLNEVQWQGWFTPNHLGVSAYSL
;
A
#
# COMPACT_ATOMS: atom_id res chain seq x y z
N MET A 1 32.88 -16.47 -9.25
CA MET A 1 31.72 -16.86 -8.44
C MET A 1 31.50 -15.74 -7.43
N LEU A 2 30.35 -15.07 -7.46
CA LEU A 2 30.07 -13.88 -6.65
C LEU A 2 29.26 -14.29 -5.41
N TRP A 3 29.77 -13.97 -4.22
CA TRP A 3 29.29 -14.48 -2.94
C TRP A 3 28.44 -13.43 -2.22
N TYR A 4 27.34 -13.00 -2.83
CA TYR A 4 26.43 -12.05 -2.22
C TYR A 4 25.24 -12.78 -1.62
N ARG A 5 25.05 -12.62 -0.31
CA ARG A 5 23.90 -13.17 0.43
C ARG A 5 22.70 -12.24 0.39
N GLU A 6 22.93 -10.96 0.21
CA GLU A 6 21.90 -9.92 0.15
C GLU A 6 22.18 -8.99 -1.03
N LEU A 7 21.12 -8.64 -1.75
CA LEU A 7 21.15 -7.66 -2.82
C LEU A 7 20.02 -6.66 -2.61
N ARG A 8 20.34 -5.37 -2.77
CA ARG A 8 19.37 -4.28 -2.73
C ARG A 8 19.42 -3.51 -4.03
N CYS A 9 18.29 -3.39 -4.71
CA CYS A 9 18.17 -2.61 -5.94
C CYS A 9 17.18 -1.47 -5.73
N PHE A 10 17.68 -0.24 -5.88
CA PHE A 10 16.92 0.99 -5.71
C PHE A 10 16.69 1.66 -7.06
N ASP A 11 15.46 2.08 -7.31
CA ASP A 11 15.01 2.99 -8.38
C ASP A 11 15.50 2.71 -9.82
N GLN A 12 15.82 1.45 -10.11
CA GLN A 12 16.06 0.99 -11.47
C GLN A 12 15.33 -0.34 -11.64
N SER A 13 14.14 -0.30 -12.25
CA SER A 13 13.70 -1.46 -13.02
C SER A 13 14.65 -1.52 -14.21
N PRO A 14 15.58 -2.48 -14.28
CA PRO A 14 16.57 -2.48 -15.34
C PRO A 14 15.84 -2.61 -16.67
N SER A 15 16.24 -1.80 -17.65
CA SER A 15 15.74 -1.90 -19.01
C SER A 15 16.10 -3.27 -19.59
N GLY A 16 15.18 -4.24 -19.47
CA GLY A 16 15.32 -5.60 -19.99
C GLY A 16 15.22 -6.66 -18.90
N GLY A 17 14.00 -7.17 -18.64
CA GLY A 17 13.75 -8.19 -17.62
C GLY A 17 14.62 -9.45 -17.77
N GLN A 18 15.01 -9.81 -18.99
CA GLN A 18 15.87 -10.96 -19.29
C GLN A 18 17.27 -10.84 -18.69
N TYR A 19 17.93 -9.68 -18.85
CA TYR A 19 19.27 -9.44 -18.32
C TYR A 19 19.31 -9.44 -16.79
N TYR A 20 18.23 -9.01 -16.14
CA TYR A 20 18.16 -8.98 -14.68
C TYR A 20 17.95 -10.37 -14.07
N GLY A 21 17.09 -11.20 -14.69
CA GLY A 21 16.92 -12.59 -14.28
C GLY A 21 18.23 -13.38 -14.35
N ASP A 22 18.97 -13.24 -15.45
CA ASP A 22 20.26 -13.89 -15.64
C ASP A 22 21.31 -13.39 -14.62
N LEU A 23 21.33 -12.08 -14.33
CA LEU A 23 22.20 -11.50 -13.31
C LEU A 23 21.86 -12.02 -11.91
N LEU A 24 20.58 -12.05 -11.54
CA LEU A 24 20.15 -12.57 -10.25
C LEU A 24 20.56 -14.04 -10.09
N ASN A 25 20.35 -14.86 -11.13
CA ASN A 25 20.71 -16.28 -11.13
C ASN A 25 22.22 -16.52 -11.03
N ALA A 26 23.06 -15.55 -11.40
CA ALA A 26 24.51 -15.63 -11.19
C ALA A 26 24.89 -15.61 -9.70
N PHE A 27 24.02 -15.12 -8.82
CA PHE A 27 24.18 -15.14 -7.37
C PHE A 27 23.55 -16.42 -6.77
N ASN A 28 24.23 -17.54 -6.95
CA ASN A 28 23.77 -18.85 -6.50
C ASN A 28 23.50 -18.98 -4.98
N GLN A 29 24.01 -18.07 -4.15
CA GLN A 29 23.82 -18.04 -2.69
C GLN A 29 22.98 -16.84 -2.22
N LEU A 30 22.27 -16.16 -3.12
CA LEU A 30 21.43 -15.03 -2.75
C LEU A 30 20.27 -15.48 -1.86
N HIS A 31 20.23 -14.98 -0.63
CA HIS A 31 19.24 -15.33 0.37
C HIS A 31 18.17 -14.25 0.52
N THR A 32 18.58 -12.99 0.43
CA THR A 32 17.71 -11.82 0.63
C THR A 32 17.78 -10.93 -0.60
N LEU A 33 16.61 -10.56 -1.14
CA LEU A 33 16.49 -9.63 -2.25
C LEU A 33 15.54 -8.52 -1.85
N PHE A 34 16.01 -7.28 -1.97
CA PHE A 34 15.25 -6.08 -1.77
C PHE A 34 15.13 -5.33 -3.10
N LEU A 35 13.91 -4.96 -3.49
CA LEU A 35 13.64 -4.24 -4.73
C LEU A 35 12.72 -3.04 -4.48
N ASP A 36 13.14 -1.88 -4.95
CA ASP A 36 12.24 -0.76 -5.22
C ASP A 36 11.68 -0.90 -6.64
N LEU A 37 10.36 -1.09 -6.73
CA LEU A 37 9.64 -1.34 -7.97
C LEU A 37 8.80 -0.15 -8.45
N HIS A 38 9.12 1.08 -8.04
CA HIS A 38 8.42 2.28 -8.51
C HIS A 38 8.45 2.45 -10.05
N SER A 39 9.48 1.88 -10.70
CA SER A 39 9.63 1.86 -12.16
C SER A 39 9.02 0.62 -12.84
N ASP A 40 8.16 -0.15 -12.16
CA ASP A 40 7.47 -1.34 -12.70
C ASP A 40 6.33 -1.01 -13.68
N ILE A 41 6.18 0.26 -14.04
CA ILE A 41 5.25 0.76 -15.04
C ILE A 41 6.01 1.47 -16.16
N HIS A 42 5.37 1.59 -17.31
CA HIS A 42 5.83 2.49 -18.37
C HIS A 42 4.65 3.18 -19.02
N TYR A 43 4.83 4.46 -19.35
CA TYR A 43 3.87 5.22 -20.12
C TYR A 43 4.25 5.15 -21.60
N ASN A 44 3.34 4.64 -22.43
CA ASN A 44 3.59 4.47 -23.86
C ASN A 44 3.08 5.65 -24.72
N GLY A 45 2.72 6.78 -24.10
CA GLY A 45 2.10 7.92 -24.76
C GLY A 45 0.57 7.91 -24.74
N ARG A 46 -0.07 6.80 -24.35
CA ARG A 46 -1.54 6.68 -24.24
C ARG A 46 -2.03 6.10 -22.91
N ARG A 47 -1.32 5.10 -22.38
CA ARG A 47 -1.67 4.42 -21.13
C ARG A 47 -0.43 4.00 -20.37
N PHE A 48 -0.61 3.77 -19.07
CA PHE A 48 0.36 3.01 -18.28
C PHE A 48 0.21 1.53 -18.56
N ALA A 49 1.33 0.82 -18.60
CA ALA A 49 1.39 -0.63 -18.68
C ALA A 49 2.41 -1.17 -17.67
N TYR A 50 2.02 -2.21 -16.94
CA TYR A 50 2.89 -2.90 -16.00
C TYR A 50 3.97 -3.69 -16.73
N ARG A 51 5.20 -3.57 -16.25
CA ARG A 51 6.35 -4.36 -16.67
C ARG A 51 6.33 -5.68 -15.92
N ASP A 52 6.78 -6.73 -16.59
CA ASP A 52 7.12 -7.96 -15.89
C ASP A 52 8.48 -7.77 -15.21
N VAL A 53 8.45 -7.71 -13.89
CA VAL A 53 9.63 -7.43 -13.05
C VAL A 53 10.53 -8.66 -12.96
N PHE A 54 9.93 -9.85 -12.96
CA PHE A 54 10.63 -11.12 -12.81
C PHE A 54 10.42 -12.00 -14.03
N VAL A 55 11.51 -12.31 -14.72
CA VAL A 55 11.56 -13.44 -15.65
C VAL A 55 12.10 -14.70 -14.97
N SER A 56 12.91 -14.55 -13.92
CA SER A 56 13.45 -15.60 -13.05
C SER A 56 13.90 -15.04 -11.70
N LEU A 57 13.97 -15.91 -10.68
CA LEU A 57 14.56 -15.62 -9.37
C LEU A 57 15.47 -16.78 -8.93
N PRO A 58 16.50 -16.53 -8.09
CA PRO A 58 17.35 -17.60 -7.58
C PRO A 58 16.60 -18.50 -6.60
N SER A 59 16.71 -19.82 -6.75
CA SER A 59 16.03 -20.78 -5.86
C SER A 59 16.57 -20.79 -4.43
N SER A 60 17.75 -20.19 -4.20
CA SER A 60 18.34 -19.98 -2.88
C SER A 60 17.66 -18.86 -2.07
N LEU A 61 16.81 -18.05 -2.70
CA LEU A 61 16.13 -16.94 -2.05
C LEU A 61 15.23 -17.44 -0.91
N ARG A 62 15.29 -16.77 0.23
CA ARG A 62 14.47 -17.02 1.42
C ARG A 62 13.70 -15.80 1.86
N ARG A 63 14.12 -14.60 1.47
CA ARG A 63 13.45 -13.34 1.79
C ARG A 63 13.36 -12.47 0.54
N LEU A 64 12.14 -12.04 0.22
CA LEU A 64 11.88 -11.07 -0.84
C LEU A 64 11.14 -9.89 -0.25
N GLU A 65 11.72 -8.70 -0.40
CA GLU A 65 11.08 -7.45 -0.04
C GLU A 65 10.92 -6.58 -1.28
N ILE A 66 9.67 -6.22 -1.55
CA ILE A 66 9.27 -5.29 -2.59
C ILE A 66 8.81 -4.00 -1.93
N ARG A 67 9.27 -2.87 -2.45
CA ARG A 67 8.75 -1.55 -2.08
C ARG A 67 8.27 -0.79 -3.30
N ASN A 68 7.34 0.13 -3.06
CA ASN A 68 6.90 1.12 -4.02
C ASN A 68 6.39 0.53 -5.36
N ALA A 69 5.84 -0.69 -5.38
CA ALA A 69 5.27 -1.26 -6.60
C ALA A 69 3.95 -0.57 -7.00
N HIS A 70 3.69 -0.47 -8.30
CA HIS A 70 2.36 -0.14 -8.83
C HIS A 70 1.62 -1.37 -9.37
N GLY A 71 2.38 -2.37 -9.82
CA GLY A 71 1.86 -3.59 -10.39
C GLY A 71 1.10 -4.46 -9.39
N PRO A 72 0.27 -5.38 -9.91
CA PRO A 72 -0.50 -6.28 -9.04
C PRO A 72 0.40 -7.35 -8.43
N ASP A 73 0.25 -7.57 -7.11
CA ASP A 73 1.01 -8.55 -6.32
C ASP A 73 0.95 -9.97 -6.91
N VAL A 74 -0.14 -10.33 -7.59
CA VAL A 74 -0.32 -11.65 -8.22
C VAL A 74 0.84 -12.02 -9.16
N LYS A 75 1.43 -11.05 -9.86
CA LYS A 75 2.59 -11.30 -10.74
C LYS A 75 3.85 -11.62 -9.93
N ILE A 76 4.06 -10.92 -8.83
CA ILE A 76 5.19 -11.15 -7.91
C ILE A 76 5.03 -12.51 -7.25
N ILE A 77 3.85 -12.80 -6.71
CA ILE A 77 3.52 -14.08 -6.07
C ILE A 77 3.68 -15.24 -7.06
N ALA A 78 3.23 -15.08 -8.32
CA ALA A 78 3.42 -16.10 -9.35
C ALA A 78 4.91 -16.39 -9.64
N ALA A 79 5.76 -15.36 -9.67
CA ALA A 79 7.20 -15.55 -9.84
C ALA A 79 7.83 -16.26 -8.64
N VAL A 80 7.49 -15.86 -7.41
CA VAL A 80 7.98 -16.48 -6.17
C VAL A 80 7.58 -17.96 -6.13
N LYS A 81 6.31 -18.29 -6.40
CA LYS A 81 5.84 -19.68 -6.47
C LYS A 81 6.65 -20.54 -7.43
N ARG A 82 6.99 -19.98 -8.59
CA ARG A 82 7.68 -20.71 -9.65
C ARG A 82 9.15 -20.95 -9.33
N TYR A 83 9.83 -19.98 -8.73
CA TYR A 83 11.29 -19.96 -8.65
C TYR A 83 11.83 -20.16 -7.22
N CYS A 84 11.05 -19.80 -6.20
CA CYS A 84 11.48 -19.77 -4.80
C CYS A 84 10.45 -20.48 -3.89
N PRO A 85 10.17 -21.78 -4.08
CA PRO A 85 9.16 -22.50 -3.29
C PRO A 85 9.46 -22.56 -1.78
N ASP A 86 10.74 -22.39 -1.40
CA ASP A 86 11.21 -22.38 -0.02
C ASP A 86 11.28 -20.96 0.60
N LEU A 87 10.66 -19.95 -0.03
CA LEU A 87 10.65 -18.59 0.51
C LEU A 87 10.03 -18.58 1.91
N GLN A 88 10.67 -17.86 2.84
CA GLN A 88 10.29 -17.77 4.25
C GLN A 88 9.66 -16.43 4.62
N GLU A 89 10.02 -15.36 3.89
CA GLU A 89 9.54 -14.01 4.15
C GLU A 89 9.22 -13.32 2.83
N LEU A 90 8.01 -12.80 2.72
CA LEU A 90 7.53 -12.04 1.57
C LEU A 90 6.95 -10.72 2.06
N ARG A 91 7.48 -9.60 1.56
CA ARG A 91 6.98 -8.26 1.84
C ARG A 91 6.57 -7.57 0.55
N LEU A 92 5.33 -7.11 0.48
CA LEU A 92 4.69 -6.56 -0.70
C LEU A 92 4.30 -5.10 -0.47
N GLY A 93 5.29 -4.20 -0.53
CA GLY A 93 5.10 -2.76 -0.36
C GLY A 93 4.67 -2.08 -1.66
N ARG A 94 3.77 -1.10 -1.53
CA ARG A 94 3.14 -0.39 -2.65
C ARG A 94 3.56 1.06 -2.73
N CYS A 95 3.58 1.62 -3.94
CA CYS A 95 3.69 3.07 -4.12
C CYS A 95 2.34 3.67 -3.76
N ASN A 96 2.30 4.58 -2.80
CA ASN A 96 1.06 5.18 -2.31
C ASN A 96 1.25 6.67 -2.04
N MET A 97 0.18 7.30 -1.55
CA MET A 97 0.17 8.74 -1.32
C MET A 97 1.07 9.23 -0.18
N PHE A 98 1.51 8.33 0.71
CA PHE A 98 2.31 8.66 1.89
C PHE A 98 3.81 8.51 1.64
N ASN A 99 4.22 7.60 0.75
CA ASN A 99 5.65 7.39 0.42
C ASN A 99 6.12 8.14 -0.83
N ARG A 100 5.27 8.97 -1.46
CA ARG A 100 5.63 9.78 -2.63
C ARG A 100 5.04 11.19 -2.55
N SER A 101 5.90 12.13 -2.17
CA SER A 101 5.62 13.56 -2.29
C SER A 101 6.77 14.26 -3.02
N PRO A 102 6.52 14.98 -4.14
CA PRO A 102 5.22 15.16 -4.80
C PRO A 102 4.66 13.85 -5.39
N PRO A 103 3.35 13.81 -5.75
CA PRO A 103 2.73 12.63 -6.35
C PRO A 103 3.48 12.18 -7.61
N CYS A 104 3.69 10.87 -7.74
CA CYS A 104 4.34 10.32 -8.93
C CYS A 104 3.42 10.44 -10.16
N LYS A 105 4.01 10.30 -11.37
CA LYS A 105 3.28 10.47 -12.62
C LYS A 105 2.10 9.51 -12.78
N PHE A 106 2.22 8.30 -12.23
CA PHE A 106 1.12 7.32 -12.23
C PHE A 106 -0.07 7.87 -11.46
N TRP A 107 0.16 8.22 -10.19
CA TRP A 107 -0.86 8.72 -9.30
C TRP A 107 -1.53 10.00 -9.81
N ARG A 108 -0.77 10.95 -10.36
CA ARG A 108 -1.35 12.13 -11.05
C ARG A 108 -2.29 11.78 -12.21
N SER A 109 -2.10 10.63 -12.84
CA SER A 109 -2.92 10.20 -14.00
C SER A 109 -4.15 9.39 -13.58
N PHE A 110 -4.22 8.96 -12.31
CA PHE A 110 -5.34 8.22 -11.73
C PHE A 110 -5.81 8.89 -10.42
N PRO A 111 -6.33 10.13 -10.52
CA PRO A 111 -6.68 10.95 -9.35
C PRO A 111 -7.76 10.33 -8.45
N PHE A 112 -8.53 9.37 -8.95
CA PHE A 112 -9.60 8.70 -8.21
C PHE A 112 -9.22 7.32 -7.70
N GLU A 113 -7.98 6.88 -7.92
CA GLU A 113 -7.50 5.55 -7.53
C GLU A 113 -6.39 5.61 -6.47
N HIS A 114 -6.03 6.79 -5.97
CA HIS A 114 -4.92 6.96 -5.04
C HIS A 114 -5.07 6.19 -3.72
N ASP A 115 -6.31 5.92 -3.32
CA ASP A 115 -6.72 5.18 -2.13
C ASP A 115 -7.01 3.71 -2.43
N SER A 116 -6.69 3.19 -3.63
CA SER A 116 -6.94 1.78 -4.04
C SER A 116 -6.39 0.71 -3.10
N TYR A 117 -5.55 1.08 -2.13
CA TYR A 117 -4.94 0.20 -1.15
C TYR A 117 -5.45 0.45 0.28
N ILE A 118 -6.56 1.16 0.42
CA ILE A 118 -7.19 1.55 1.69
C ILE A 118 -8.62 1.03 1.65
N SER A 119 -8.91 -0.04 2.40
CA SER A 119 -10.28 -0.54 2.57
C SER A 119 -10.28 -1.57 3.69
N ASN A 120 -11.30 -1.53 4.55
CA ASN A 120 -11.64 -2.64 5.44
C ASN A 120 -12.87 -3.44 4.97
N ASP A 121 -13.48 -3.07 3.84
CA ASP A 121 -14.55 -3.85 3.22
C ASP A 121 -14.00 -5.09 2.52
N GLY A 122 -14.66 -6.24 2.71
CA GLY A 122 -14.28 -7.51 2.06
C GLY A 122 -12.96 -8.10 2.54
N THR A 123 -12.55 -7.74 3.76
CA THR A 123 -11.23 -8.09 4.33
C THR A 123 -10.97 -9.60 4.38
N ASP A 124 -11.97 -10.39 4.78
CA ASP A 124 -11.82 -11.85 4.89
C ASP A 124 -11.79 -12.53 3.51
N GLU A 125 -12.55 -12.03 2.54
CA GLU A 125 -12.53 -12.49 1.16
C GLU A 125 -11.17 -12.19 0.50
N TYR A 126 -10.63 -10.99 0.74
CA TYR A 126 -9.29 -10.62 0.31
C TYR A 126 -8.25 -11.55 0.92
N ALA A 127 -8.27 -11.75 2.23
CA ALA A 127 -7.34 -12.63 2.95
C ALA A 127 -7.44 -14.08 2.45
N SER A 128 -8.66 -14.57 2.19
CA SER A 128 -8.89 -15.90 1.63
C SER A 128 -8.31 -16.05 0.22
N SER A 129 -8.52 -15.06 -0.65
CA SER A 129 -7.96 -15.05 -2.01
C SER A 129 -6.43 -15.01 -1.98
N LEU A 130 -5.84 -14.16 -1.14
CA LEU A 130 -4.40 -14.07 -0.94
C LEU A 130 -3.82 -15.39 -0.42
N ALA A 131 -4.50 -16.04 0.53
CA ALA A 131 -4.08 -17.33 1.06
C ALA A 131 -4.04 -18.42 -0.02
N GLN A 132 -5.05 -18.48 -0.89
CA GLN A 132 -5.08 -19.42 -2.01
C GLN A 132 -3.91 -19.18 -2.98
N GLU A 133 -3.60 -17.92 -3.26
CA GLU A 133 -2.47 -17.56 -4.10
C GLU A 133 -1.12 -17.95 -3.48
N LEU A 134 -0.99 -17.87 -2.15
CA LEU A 134 0.25 -18.18 -1.41
C LEU A 134 0.38 -19.64 -0.99
N ALA A 135 -0.69 -20.45 -1.05
CA ALA A 135 -0.72 -21.84 -0.57
C ALA A 135 0.44 -22.75 -1.04
N PRO A 136 1.01 -22.58 -2.25
CA PRO A 136 2.19 -23.35 -2.65
C PRO A 136 3.47 -23.04 -1.86
N LEU A 137 3.58 -21.89 -1.20
CA LEU A 137 4.75 -21.45 -0.43
C LEU A 137 4.75 -22.02 1.00
N ARG A 138 4.95 -23.34 1.11
CA ARG A 138 4.83 -24.09 2.38
C ARG A 138 5.83 -23.69 3.46
N SER A 139 6.88 -22.95 3.10
CA SER A 139 7.91 -22.47 4.02
C SER A 139 7.70 -21.01 4.45
N LEU A 140 6.65 -20.34 3.95
CA LEU A 140 6.38 -18.94 4.24
C LEU A 140 5.97 -18.78 5.70
N LYS A 141 6.72 -17.95 6.43
CA LYS A 141 6.56 -17.69 7.87
C LYS A 141 6.15 -16.26 8.18
N THR A 142 6.62 -15.31 7.38
CA THR A 142 6.34 -13.89 7.55
C THR A 142 5.77 -13.32 6.26
N LEU A 143 4.64 -12.64 6.36
CA LEU A 143 4.00 -11.94 5.27
C LEU A 143 3.77 -10.48 5.68
N GLU A 144 4.25 -9.54 4.86
CA GLU A 144 3.91 -8.12 4.98
C GLU A 144 3.15 -7.69 3.73
N VAL A 145 2.00 -7.04 3.91
CA VAL A 145 1.14 -6.58 2.81
C VAL A 145 0.95 -5.07 2.94
N GLY A 146 1.34 -4.34 1.89
CA GLY A 146 1.28 -2.88 1.80
C GLY A 146 -0.13 -2.33 1.53
N ILE A 147 -1.15 -2.83 2.23
CA ILE A 147 -2.52 -2.32 2.21
C ILE A 147 -2.95 -1.89 3.61
N TYR A 148 -3.82 -0.89 3.68
CA TYR A 148 -4.41 -0.37 4.91
C TYR A 148 -5.80 -0.98 5.08
N LEU A 149 -6.01 -1.77 6.13
CA LEU A 149 -7.31 -2.31 6.47
C LEU A 149 -8.06 -1.31 7.35
N ILE A 150 -8.61 -0.28 6.71
CA ILE A 150 -9.31 0.86 7.33
C ILE A 150 -10.29 1.46 6.30
N PRO A 151 -11.38 2.16 6.69
CA PRO A 151 -12.33 2.72 5.73
C PRO A 151 -11.67 3.62 4.68
N THR A 152 -12.15 3.53 3.43
CA THR A 152 -11.66 4.33 2.28
C THR A 152 -11.73 5.83 2.53
N SER A 153 -12.72 6.29 3.31
CA SER A 153 -12.92 7.70 3.65
C SER A 153 -11.89 8.27 4.64
N VAL A 154 -11.07 7.44 5.30
CA VAL A 154 -10.20 7.86 6.42
C VAL A 154 -9.31 9.05 6.08
N VAL A 155 -8.74 9.07 4.87
CA VAL A 155 -7.78 10.12 4.48
C VAL A 155 -8.49 11.46 4.31
N LEU A 156 -9.64 11.45 3.61
CA LEU A 156 -10.43 12.65 3.40
C LEU A 156 -11.04 13.14 4.72
N ALA A 157 -11.56 12.24 5.55
CA ALA A 157 -12.05 12.56 6.89
C ALA A 157 -10.96 13.27 7.72
N HIS A 158 -9.76 12.67 7.76
CA HIS A 158 -8.66 13.22 8.53
C HIS A 158 -8.23 14.60 8.05
N ARG A 159 -7.96 14.74 6.74
CA ARG A 159 -7.32 15.93 6.18
C ARG A 159 -8.29 17.09 5.92
N ILE A 160 -9.58 16.81 5.75
CA ILE A 160 -10.59 17.84 5.51
C ILE A 160 -11.28 18.24 6.82
N TYR A 161 -11.74 17.28 7.62
CA TYR A 161 -12.59 17.56 8.78
C TYR A 161 -11.80 17.54 10.10
N HIS A 162 -11.07 16.46 10.37
CA HIS A 162 -10.44 16.30 11.69
C HIS A 162 -9.30 17.29 11.93
N ALA A 163 -8.62 17.71 10.85
CA ALA A 163 -7.65 18.81 10.87
C ALA A 163 -8.25 20.16 11.32
N HIS A 164 -9.58 20.32 11.24
CA HIS A 164 -10.34 21.48 11.70
C HIS A 164 -11.12 21.21 12.99
N GLU A 165 -10.81 20.11 13.70
CA GLU A 165 -11.51 19.70 14.93
C GLU A 165 -13.01 19.40 14.74
N LEU A 166 -13.40 18.97 13.54
CA LEU A 166 -14.77 18.58 13.21
C LEU A 166 -14.87 17.06 13.02
N SER A 167 -16.03 16.48 13.33
CA SER A 167 -16.34 15.10 12.93
C SER A 167 -16.67 15.05 11.45
N ALA A 168 -16.26 13.98 10.78
CA ALA A 168 -16.55 13.78 9.36
C ALA A 168 -18.00 13.27 9.16
N PRO A 169 -18.68 13.65 8.07
CA PRO A 169 -19.93 13.02 7.69
C PRO A 169 -19.69 11.56 7.27
N GLU A 170 -20.72 10.73 7.39
CA GLU A 170 -20.69 9.31 6.98
C GLU A 170 -20.29 9.16 5.50
N ASP A 171 -20.90 9.97 4.63
CA ASP A 171 -20.57 10.06 3.21
C ASP A 171 -19.87 11.39 2.89
N ILE A 172 -18.60 11.33 2.50
CA ILE A 172 -17.83 12.51 2.10
C ILE A 172 -17.98 12.74 0.60
N ASN A 173 -18.72 13.78 0.21
CA ASN A 173 -18.66 14.30 -1.15
C ASN A 173 -17.34 15.07 -1.33
N TRP A 174 -16.30 14.39 -1.82
CA TRP A 174 -14.95 14.95 -1.92
C TRP A 174 -14.87 16.23 -2.75
N GLN A 175 -15.70 16.37 -3.80
CA GLN A 175 -15.68 17.56 -4.68
C GLN A 175 -16.09 18.81 -3.91
N LEU A 176 -17.17 18.72 -3.14
CA LEU A 176 -17.68 19.85 -2.37
C LEU A 176 -16.87 20.04 -1.08
N ALA A 177 -16.49 18.94 -0.42
CA ALA A 177 -15.74 18.99 0.84
C ALA A 177 -14.36 19.65 0.68
N ILE A 178 -13.63 19.31 -0.40
CA ILE A 178 -12.34 19.96 -0.71
C ILE A 178 -12.56 21.44 -1.03
N SER A 179 -13.57 21.76 -1.84
CA SER A 179 -13.85 23.15 -2.23
C SER A 179 -14.23 24.00 -1.02
N LEU A 180 -15.05 23.47 -0.11
CA LEU A 180 -15.38 24.10 1.17
C LEU A 180 -14.12 24.33 2.01
N ALA A 181 -13.33 23.28 2.25
CA ALA A 181 -12.14 23.40 3.10
C ALA A 181 -11.13 24.42 2.57
N ARG A 182 -11.04 24.60 1.26
CA ARG A 182 -10.15 25.59 0.64
C ARG A 182 -10.71 27.01 0.63
N ASN A 183 -11.97 27.17 0.26
CA ASN A 183 -12.53 28.48 -0.08
C ASN A 183 -13.39 29.08 1.04
N ALA A 184 -13.95 28.23 1.89
CA ALA A 184 -14.89 28.61 2.95
C ALA A 184 -14.76 27.66 4.17
N PRO A 185 -13.56 27.53 4.79
CA PRO A 185 -13.34 26.57 5.87
C PRO A 185 -14.22 26.80 7.11
N GLY A 186 -14.68 28.03 7.34
CA GLY A 186 -15.62 28.35 8.42
C GLY A 186 -17.04 27.78 8.23
N ASP A 187 -17.37 27.36 7.00
CA ASP A 187 -18.65 26.74 6.65
C ASP A 187 -18.56 25.20 6.64
N LEU A 188 -17.39 24.61 6.95
CA LEU A 188 -17.26 23.16 7.10
C LEU A 188 -18.17 22.65 8.24
N GLY A 189 -18.94 21.60 7.96
CA GLY A 189 -19.92 21.04 8.90
C GLY A 189 -21.25 21.79 8.96
N SER A 190 -21.42 22.89 8.20
CA SER A 190 -22.71 23.55 8.03
C SER A 190 -23.66 22.68 7.21
N GLU A 191 -24.94 22.62 7.60
CA GLU A 191 -26.01 22.02 6.80
C GLU A 191 -26.30 22.84 5.53
N VAL A 192 -26.00 24.14 5.56
CA VAL A 192 -26.24 25.07 4.44
C VAL A 192 -24.92 25.36 3.75
N LEU A 193 -24.83 24.97 2.48
CA LEU A 193 -23.66 25.24 1.64
C LEU A 193 -23.65 26.70 1.16
N PRO A 194 -22.46 27.34 1.07
CA PRO A 194 -22.31 28.66 0.47
C PRO A 194 -22.81 28.69 -0.98
N ALA A 195 -23.51 29.76 -1.34
CA ALA A 195 -23.98 29.96 -2.72
C ALA A 195 -22.79 30.18 -3.68
N GLY A 196 -22.83 29.53 -4.84
CA GLY A 196 -21.80 29.68 -5.89
C GLY A 196 -20.50 28.93 -5.65
N LEU A 197 -20.50 27.92 -4.75
CA LEU A 197 -19.35 27.05 -4.56
C LEU A 197 -19.17 26.10 -5.76
N GLU A 198 -18.04 26.21 -6.44
CA GLU A 198 -17.69 25.33 -7.55
C GLU A 198 -17.09 24.00 -7.04
N PRO A 199 -17.36 22.85 -7.71
CA PRO A 199 -16.75 21.57 -7.37
C PRO A 199 -15.22 21.59 -7.48
N ALA A 200 -14.53 20.91 -6.55
CA ALA A 200 -13.08 20.76 -6.64
C ALA A 200 -12.66 19.97 -7.88
N SER A 201 -11.53 20.37 -8.48
CA SER A 201 -10.91 19.67 -9.60
C SER A 201 -10.11 18.45 -9.14
N ALA A 202 -9.77 17.57 -10.10
CA ALA A 202 -8.97 16.38 -9.83
C ALA A 202 -7.56 16.71 -9.31
N ASP A 203 -6.97 17.83 -9.74
CA ASP A 203 -5.65 18.26 -9.23
C ASP A 203 -5.73 18.63 -7.74
N GLU A 204 -6.87 19.20 -7.29
CA GLU A 204 -7.07 19.52 -5.88
C GLU A 204 -7.27 18.27 -5.03
N LEU A 205 -7.89 17.23 -5.59
CA LEU A 205 -7.95 15.90 -4.97
C LEU A 205 -6.55 15.29 -4.84
N VAL A 206 -5.73 15.36 -5.89
CA VAL A 206 -4.35 14.88 -5.85
C VAL A 206 -3.56 15.63 -4.76
N ASP A 207 -3.70 16.95 -4.68
CA ASP A 207 -3.01 17.80 -3.70
C ASP A 207 -3.42 17.49 -2.25
N ILE A 208 -4.73 17.27 -1.98
CA ILE A 208 -5.18 16.91 -0.62
C ILE A 208 -4.72 15.50 -0.24
N LEU A 209 -4.63 14.57 -1.19
CA LEU A 209 -4.19 13.19 -0.95
C LEU A 209 -2.66 13.04 -0.88
N HIS A 210 -1.87 13.87 -1.56
CA HIS A 210 -0.41 13.79 -1.59
C HIS A 210 0.24 15.00 -0.92
N GLN A 211 -0.16 15.30 0.32
CA GLN A 211 0.38 16.44 1.05
C GLN A 211 1.92 16.43 1.09
N SER A 212 2.51 17.62 0.93
CA SER A 212 3.97 17.82 1.00
C SER A 212 4.53 17.69 2.41
N THR A 213 3.70 17.92 3.41
CA THR A 213 4.09 17.82 4.82
C THR A 213 3.82 16.41 5.31
N PRO A 214 4.85 15.66 5.71
CA PRO A 214 4.66 14.32 6.25
C PRO A 214 4.01 14.38 7.64
N GLU A 215 3.12 13.43 7.91
CA GLU A 215 2.45 13.24 9.20
C GLU A 215 3.34 12.41 10.14
N SER A 216 4.55 12.91 10.43
CA SER A 216 5.64 12.13 11.05
C SER A 216 5.34 11.63 12.46
N ASP A 217 4.55 12.36 13.22
CA ASP A 217 4.19 12.01 14.60
C ASP A 217 2.78 11.40 14.69
N PHE A 218 2.18 11.00 13.56
CA PHE A 218 0.82 10.45 13.53
C PHE A 218 0.71 9.15 14.33
N ASN A 219 -0.27 9.11 15.24
CA ASN A 219 -0.55 7.99 16.12
C ASN A 219 -2.01 8.08 16.65
N PRO A 220 -2.53 7.09 17.40
CA PRO A 220 -3.90 7.16 17.90
C PRO A 220 -4.22 8.38 18.78
N GLU A 221 -3.22 8.97 19.44
CA GLU A 221 -3.40 10.16 20.28
C GLU A 221 -3.26 11.48 19.50
N SER A 222 -2.77 11.45 18.25
CA SER A 222 -2.61 12.67 17.44
C SER A 222 -3.93 13.16 16.83
N CYS A 223 -4.95 12.31 16.74
CA CYS A 223 -6.27 12.70 16.23
C CYS A 223 -7.38 11.90 16.93
N LEU A 224 -8.08 12.56 17.86
CA LEU A 224 -9.15 11.93 18.64
C LEU A 224 -10.30 11.42 17.77
N PHE A 225 -10.68 12.15 16.73
CA PHE A 225 -11.72 11.74 15.79
C PHE A 225 -11.32 10.47 15.02
N CYS A 226 -10.11 10.41 14.45
CA CYS A 226 -9.63 9.20 13.77
C CYS A 226 -9.60 8.01 14.72
N ARG A 227 -9.16 8.22 15.97
CA ARG A 227 -9.15 7.17 16.98
C ARG A 227 -10.56 6.68 17.29
N SER A 228 -11.50 7.57 17.57
CA SER A 228 -12.85 7.19 17.94
C SER A 228 -13.62 6.54 16.79
N GLU A 229 -13.43 7.03 15.57
CA GLU A 229 -14.21 6.61 14.41
C GLU A 229 -13.61 5.36 13.72
N PHE A 230 -12.28 5.23 13.68
CA PHE A 230 -11.65 4.24 12.78
C PHE A 230 -10.74 3.21 13.46
N LEU A 231 -10.20 3.47 14.66
CA LEU A 231 -9.17 2.60 15.25
C LEU A 231 -9.65 1.17 15.48
N GLN A 232 -10.80 1.01 16.15
CA GLN A 232 -11.28 -0.33 16.49
C GLN A 232 -11.64 -1.13 15.23
N ALA A 233 -12.34 -0.50 14.29
CA ALA A 233 -12.70 -1.14 13.02
C ALA A 233 -11.47 -1.57 12.21
N SER A 234 -10.38 -0.79 12.25
CA SER A 234 -9.13 -1.14 11.60
C SER A 234 -8.44 -2.33 12.27
N VAL A 235 -8.34 -2.31 13.60
CA VAL A 235 -7.76 -3.42 14.39
C VAL A 235 -8.55 -4.72 14.18
N ASP A 236 -9.89 -4.65 14.21
CA ASP A 236 -10.75 -5.81 14.01
C ASP A 236 -10.58 -6.40 12.59
N ALA A 237 -10.48 -5.55 11.57
CA ALA A 237 -10.23 -5.97 10.20
C ALA A 237 -8.85 -6.64 10.06
N GLU A 238 -7.79 -6.02 10.58
CA GLU A 238 -6.44 -6.59 10.55
C GLU A 238 -6.37 -7.95 11.29
N LEU A 239 -7.01 -8.08 12.45
CA LEU A 239 -7.09 -9.33 13.19
C LEU A 239 -7.88 -10.42 12.43
N SER A 240 -9.03 -10.07 11.86
CA SER A 240 -9.86 -11.01 11.11
C SER A 240 -9.14 -11.54 9.86
N ALA A 241 -8.53 -10.64 9.09
CA ALA A 241 -7.69 -10.99 7.93
C ALA A 241 -6.55 -11.93 8.33
N THR A 242 -5.86 -11.58 9.42
CA THR A 242 -4.73 -12.34 9.96
C THR A 242 -5.14 -13.75 10.38
N GLN A 243 -6.28 -13.89 11.06
CA GLN A 243 -6.80 -15.20 11.46
C GLN A 243 -7.20 -16.05 10.24
N THR A 244 -7.83 -15.42 9.25
CA THR A 244 -8.18 -16.06 7.97
C THR A 244 -6.93 -16.58 7.26
N LEU A 245 -5.88 -15.76 7.16
CA LEU A 245 -4.58 -16.17 6.61
C LEU A 245 -3.98 -17.33 7.39
N LYS A 246 -3.93 -17.28 8.73
CA LYS A 246 -3.38 -18.34 9.58
C LYS A 246 -4.11 -19.67 9.40
N ASN A 247 -5.44 -19.63 9.32
CA ASN A 247 -6.26 -20.83 9.14
C ASN A 247 -5.94 -21.54 7.82
N LEU A 248 -5.65 -20.78 6.77
CA LEU A 248 -5.41 -21.29 5.41
C LEU A 248 -3.92 -21.54 5.11
N LEU A 249 -3.01 -20.87 5.82
CA LEU A 249 -1.55 -20.97 5.70
C LEU A 249 -0.92 -21.27 7.08
N PRO A 250 -0.95 -22.53 7.56
CA PRO A 250 -0.50 -22.87 8.91
C PRO A 250 0.97 -22.56 9.20
N SER A 251 1.81 -22.44 8.17
CA SER A 251 3.24 -22.11 8.28
C SER A 251 3.51 -20.66 8.66
N LEU A 252 2.53 -19.76 8.50
CA LEU A 252 2.67 -18.36 8.89
C LEU A 252 2.77 -18.23 10.41
N ASN A 253 3.78 -17.50 10.86
CA ASN A 253 4.02 -17.14 12.25
C ASN A 253 3.79 -15.65 12.50
N GLU A 254 3.81 -14.83 11.45
CA GLU A 254 3.64 -13.40 11.54
C GLU A 254 2.99 -12.84 10.27
N VAL A 255 2.01 -11.95 10.46
CA VAL A 255 1.41 -11.13 9.40
C VAL A 255 1.55 -9.67 9.78
N GLN A 256 1.93 -8.84 8.81
CA GLN A 256 2.10 -7.40 8.96
C GLN A 256 1.24 -6.66 7.93
N TRP A 257 0.46 -5.70 8.39
CA TRP A 257 -0.38 -4.83 7.57
C TRP A 257 0.14 -3.40 7.61
N GLN A 258 -0.04 -2.63 6.54
CA GLN A 258 0.33 -1.23 6.53
C GLN A 258 -0.61 -0.45 7.48
N GLY A 259 -0.02 0.18 8.51
CA GLY A 259 -0.80 0.75 9.61
C GLY A 259 -1.09 2.24 9.41
N TRP A 260 -2.37 2.62 9.38
CA TRP A 260 -2.78 4.03 9.32
C TRP A 260 -2.29 4.82 10.55
N PHE A 261 -2.38 4.25 11.75
CA PHE A 261 -1.99 4.93 12.99
C PHE A 261 -0.49 4.86 13.30
N THR A 262 0.34 4.69 12.27
CA THR A 262 1.80 4.65 12.41
C THR A 262 2.43 5.95 11.92
N PRO A 263 3.67 6.27 12.35
CA PRO A 263 4.41 7.43 11.86
C PRO A 263 4.43 7.51 10.32
N ASN A 264 4.05 8.67 9.77
CA ASN A 264 3.90 8.94 8.34
C ASN A 264 2.89 8.03 7.62
N HIS A 265 2.10 7.23 8.34
CA HIS A 265 1.30 6.14 7.79
C HIS A 265 2.15 5.08 7.06
N LEU A 266 3.46 5.00 7.32
CA LEU A 266 4.40 4.12 6.60
C LEU A 266 4.92 2.96 7.46
N GLY A 267 4.55 2.89 8.73
CA GLY A 267 4.81 1.75 9.58
C GLY A 267 3.79 0.62 9.40
N VAL A 268 3.97 -0.45 10.16
CA VAL A 268 3.14 -1.65 10.08
C VAL A 268 2.54 -2.02 11.43
N SER A 269 1.34 -2.58 11.39
CA SER A 269 0.75 -3.34 12.49
C SER A 269 1.16 -4.80 12.34
N ALA A 270 1.80 -5.38 13.36
CA ALA A 270 2.34 -6.75 13.30
C ALA A 270 1.59 -7.69 14.26
N TYR A 271 1.24 -8.86 13.76
CA TYR A 271 0.46 -9.87 14.47
C TYR A 271 1.17 -11.22 14.44
N SER A 272 1.54 -11.72 15.62
CA SER A 272 2.10 -13.07 15.80
C SER A 272 1.01 -14.13 15.85
N LEU A 273 1.24 -15.29 15.22
CA LEU A 273 0.26 -16.35 14.93
C LEU A 273 0.57 -17.71 15.56
#